data_AF-A0A1J5PTB6-F1
#
_entry.id   AF-A0A1J5PTB6-F1
#
_cell.length_a   1.000
_cell.length_b   1.000
_cell.length_c   1.000
_cell.angle_alpha   90.00
_cell.angle_beta   90.00
_cell.angle_gamma   90.00
#
_symmetry.space_group_name_H-M   'P 1'
#
loop_
_entity.id
_entity.type
_entity.pdbx_description
1 polymer ?
#
loop_
_entity_poly.entity_id
_entity_poly.type
_entity_poly.pdbx_seq_one_letter_code
_entity_poly.pdbx_strand_id
1 'polypeptide(L)'
;MLNGAVLATCKPRHRHQEYLSFLQDIERAVPAELDIHCIADNYATHNHPKVKAWLAARPRWHMHFIPTYSSWLNQIERFFGLITDKAIRRGSFTSVKQLVQRIDHFVAAYNTNCQPFKWTATADSILEKLHRLCSRITGTAH
;
A
#
# COMPACT_ATOMS: atom_id res chain seq x y z
N MET A 1 8.07 16.38 -2.44
CA MET A 1 6.65 16.75 -2.56
C MET A 1 5.88 15.50 -2.95
N LEU A 2 4.89 15.06 -2.18
CA LEU A 2 4.02 13.95 -2.59
C LEU A 2 3.11 14.46 -3.72
N ASN A 3 3.05 13.77 -4.85
CA ASN A 3 2.21 14.17 -6.01
C ASN A 3 0.87 13.43 -6.07
N GLY A 4 0.69 12.39 -5.26
CA GLY A 4 -0.55 11.59 -5.22
C GLY A 4 -0.67 10.58 -6.36
N ALA A 5 0.36 10.39 -7.17
CA ALA A 5 0.35 9.42 -8.26
C ALA A 5 0.23 7.99 -7.71
N VAL A 6 -0.49 7.15 -8.44
CA VAL A 6 -0.70 5.74 -8.10
C VAL A 6 0.01 4.87 -9.11
N LEU A 7 0.98 4.09 -8.64
CA LEU A 7 1.53 2.96 -9.38
C LEU A 7 0.71 1.71 -9.03
N ALA A 8 0.16 1.04 -10.04
CA ALA A 8 -0.66 -0.14 -9.85
C ALA A 8 -0.28 -1.24 -10.85
N THR A 9 -0.43 -2.49 -10.44
CA THR A 9 -0.29 -3.64 -11.33
C THR A 9 -1.20 -4.75 -10.85
N CYS A 10 -2.12 -5.20 -11.70
CA CYS A 10 -2.91 -6.39 -11.41
C CYS A 10 -2.09 -7.65 -11.71
N LYS A 11 -2.03 -8.57 -10.74
CA LYS A 11 -1.32 -9.85 -10.87
C LYS A 11 -2.31 -11.01 -10.68
N PRO A 12 -2.13 -12.15 -11.38
CA PRO A 12 -3.04 -13.29 -11.30
C PRO A 12 -2.97 -14.03 -9.96
N ARG A 13 -1.90 -13.81 -9.18
CA ARG A 13 -1.66 -14.41 -7.87
C ARG A 13 -1.14 -13.36 -6.90
N HIS A 14 -1.35 -13.63 -5.61
CA HIS A 14 -0.90 -12.75 -4.53
C HIS A 14 0.15 -13.47 -3.68
N ARG A 15 1.40 -13.54 -4.18
CA ARG A 15 2.52 -14.19 -3.49
C ARG A 15 3.72 -13.25 -3.41
N HIS A 16 4.77 -13.70 -2.72
CA HIS A 16 6.00 -12.92 -2.56
C HIS A 16 6.70 -12.61 -3.90
N GLN A 17 6.56 -13.46 -4.92
CA GLN A 17 7.16 -13.20 -6.24
C GLN A 17 6.52 -11.99 -6.91
N GLU A 18 5.17 -11.93 -6.90
CA GLU A 18 4.43 -10.81 -7.45
C GLU A 18 4.68 -9.52 -6.67
N TYR A 19 4.78 -9.61 -5.34
CA TYR A 19 5.13 -8.47 -4.50
C TYR A 19 6.55 -7.96 -4.79
N LEU A 20 7.54 -8.86 -4.90
CA LEU A 20 8.92 -8.49 -5.21
C LEU A 20 9.04 -7.83 -6.58
N SER A 21 8.32 -8.35 -7.59
CA SER A 21 8.23 -7.71 -8.91
C SER A 21 7.71 -6.28 -8.79
N PHE A 22 6.70 -6.05 -7.94
CA PHE A 22 6.13 -4.71 -7.75
C PHE A 22 7.10 -3.77 -7.02
N LEU A 23 7.86 -4.25 -6.03
CA LEU A 23 8.92 -3.44 -5.41
C LEU A 23 10.00 -3.02 -6.42
N GLN A 24 10.34 -3.88 -7.37
CA GLN A 24 11.25 -3.55 -8.46
C GLN A 24 10.65 -2.51 -9.43
N ASP A 25 9.35 -2.55 -9.67
CA ASP A 25 8.66 -1.51 -10.45
C ASP A 25 8.74 -0.15 -9.74
N ILE A 26 8.57 -0.12 -8.40
CA ILE A 26 8.73 1.09 -7.59
C ILE A 26 10.17 1.60 -7.64
N GLU A 27 11.18 0.74 -7.44
CA GLU A 27 12.60 1.11 -7.52
C GLU A 27 12.94 1.79 -8.85
N ARG A 28 12.38 1.31 -9.97
CA ARG A 28 12.59 1.92 -11.29
C ARG A 28 11.88 3.26 -11.47
N ALA A 29 10.77 3.47 -10.77
CA ALA A 29 9.95 4.67 -10.89
C ALA A 29 10.46 5.84 -10.02
N VAL A 30 11.25 5.56 -9.00
CA VAL A 30 11.81 6.57 -8.09
C VAL A 30 13.23 6.94 -8.54
N PRO A 31 13.57 8.24 -8.65
CA PRO A 31 14.94 8.70 -8.94
C PRO A 31 15.97 8.06 -8.01
N ALA A 32 17.13 7.72 -8.55
CA ALA A 32 18.13 6.91 -7.85
C ALA A 32 18.82 7.67 -6.69
N GLU A 33 18.67 8.97 -6.60
CA GLU A 33 19.22 9.82 -5.54
C GLU A 33 18.28 9.97 -4.33
N LEU A 34 17.06 9.44 -4.40
CA LEU A 34 16.04 9.59 -3.36
C LEU A 34 15.87 8.32 -2.53
N ASP A 35 15.55 8.52 -1.25
CA ASP A 35 15.12 7.45 -0.36
C ASP A 35 13.66 7.06 -0.60
N ILE A 36 13.37 5.77 -0.43
CA ILE A 36 12.03 5.19 -0.59
C ILE A 36 11.48 4.83 0.79
N HIS A 37 10.53 5.63 1.26
CA HIS A 37 9.79 5.35 2.49
C HIS A 37 8.48 4.63 2.17
N CYS A 38 8.45 3.31 2.39
CA CYS A 38 7.28 2.48 2.13
C CYS A 38 6.49 2.27 3.41
N ILE A 39 5.27 2.81 3.48
CA ILE A 39 4.32 2.56 4.56
C ILE A 39 3.45 1.37 4.16
N ALA A 40 3.51 0.28 4.92
CA ALA A 40 2.86 -0.97 4.59
C ALA A 40 2.07 -1.54 5.78
N ASP A 41 1.06 -2.37 5.50
CA ASP A 41 0.39 -3.17 6.52
C ASP A 41 1.22 -4.41 6.90
N ASN A 42 0.73 -5.18 7.87
CA ASN A 42 1.42 -6.38 8.38
C ASN A 42 1.18 -7.63 7.54
N TYR A 43 0.94 -7.50 6.23
CA TYR A 43 0.65 -8.65 5.38
C TYR A 43 1.85 -9.62 5.28
N ALA A 44 1.55 -10.92 5.25
CA ALA A 44 2.55 -11.98 5.41
C ALA A 44 3.63 -12.00 4.32
N THR A 45 3.31 -11.58 3.09
CA THR A 45 4.28 -11.56 1.99
C THR A 45 5.44 -10.60 2.24
N HIS A 46 5.22 -9.53 3.01
CA HIS A 46 6.27 -8.56 3.40
C HIS A 46 7.37 -9.24 4.25
N ASN A 47 6.99 -10.28 5.00
CA ASN A 47 7.89 -11.00 5.88
C ASN A 47 8.63 -12.18 5.22
N HIS A 48 8.38 -12.45 3.94
CA HIS A 48 9.01 -13.56 3.25
C HIS A 48 10.54 -13.39 3.19
N PRO A 49 11.36 -14.44 3.44
CA PRO A 49 12.82 -14.30 3.51
C PRO A 49 13.45 -13.64 2.28
N LYS A 50 12.97 -13.96 1.08
CA LYS A 50 13.45 -13.34 -0.17
C LYS A 50 13.15 -11.83 -0.25
N VAL A 51 12.02 -11.39 0.29
CA VAL A 51 11.64 -9.97 0.33
C VAL A 51 12.52 -9.24 1.33
N LYS A 52 12.70 -9.79 2.54
CA LYS A 52 13.60 -9.25 3.56
C LYS A 52 15.04 -9.13 3.05
N ALA A 53 15.57 -10.18 2.41
CA ALA A 53 16.91 -10.16 1.84
C ALA A 53 17.07 -9.11 0.73
N TRP A 54 16.07 -8.95 -0.13
CA TRP A 54 16.09 -7.96 -1.20
C TRP A 54 16.08 -6.51 -0.67
N LEU A 55 15.29 -6.25 0.37
CA LEU A 55 15.22 -4.96 1.06
C LEU A 55 16.52 -4.66 1.82
N ALA A 56 17.08 -5.66 2.54
CA ALA A 56 18.33 -5.50 3.29
C ALA A 56 19.53 -5.15 2.39
N ALA A 57 19.52 -5.59 1.13
CA ALA A 57 20.54 -5.25 0.15
C ALA A 57 20.40 -3.82 -0.43
N ARG A 58 19.40 -3.03 0.00
CA ARG A 58 19.08 -1.72 -0.57
C ARG A 58 18.93 -0.66 0.53
N PRO A 59 20.00 0.07 0.87
CA PRO A 59 20.00 0.98 2.04
C PRO A 59 19.01 2.14 1.93
N ARG A 60 18.57 2.52 0.72
CA ARG A 60 17.57 3.57 0.49
C ARG A 60 16.13 3.17 0.81
N TRP A 61 15.88 1.88 1.05
CA TRP A 61 14.52 1.39 1.37
C TRP A 61 14.28 1.44 2.87
N HIS A 62 13.26 2.19 3.26
CA HIS A 62 12.79 2.29 4.64
C HIS A 62 11.35 1.78 4.72
N MET A 63 11.18 0.59 5.30
CA MET A 63 9.86 0.01 5.56
C MET A 63 9.30 0.52 6.89
N HIS A 64 8.07 1.04 6.85
CA HIS A 64 7.31 1.50 8.01
C HIS A 64 6.03 0.69 8.09
N PHE A 65 5.90 -0.15 9.11
CA PHE A 65 4.72 -0.99 9.27
C PHE A 65 3.69 -0.31 10.15
N ILE A 66 2.45 -0.21 9.67
CA ILE A 66 1.35 0.31 10.50
C ILE A 66 0.96 -0.71 11.58
N PRO A 67 0.46 -0.27 12.74
CA PRO A 67 0.04 -1.19 13.80
C PRO A 67 -1.09 -2.11 13.33
N THR A 68 -1.13 -3.33 13.87
CA THR A 68 -2.23 -4.26 13.61
C THR A 68 -3.58 -3.61 13.95
N TYR A 69 -4.60 -3.91 13.15
CA TYR A 69 -5.95 -3.32 13.26
C TYR A 69 -6.00 -1.79 13.03
N SER A 70 -5.00 -1.22 12.35
CA SER A 70 -4.97 0.21 12.02
C SER A 70 -5.14 0.50 10.52
N SER A 71 -6.06 -0.21 9.89
CA SER A 71 -6.45 -0.06 8.46
C SER A 71 -6.75 1.39 8.07
N TRP A 72 -7.37 2.16 8.97
CA TRP A 72 -7.63 3.60 8.85
C TRP A 72 -6.39 4.49 8.62
N LEU A 73 -5.18 4.02 8.99
CA LEU A 73 -3.91 4.69 8.67
C LEU A 73 -3.43 4.37 7.26
N ASN A 74 -3.89 3.28 6.67
CA ASN A 74 -3.43 2.86 5.36
C ASN A 74 -4.09 3.70 4.26
N GLN A 75 -3.38 4.71 3.75
CA GLN A 75 -3.90 5.60 2.70
C GLN A 75 -4.39 4.86 1.46
N ILE A 76 -3.78 3.71 1.13
CA ILE A 76 -4.19 2.93 -0.03
C ILE A 76 -5.64 2.43 0.08
N GLU A 77 -6.16 2.26 1.30
CA GLU A 77 -7.57 1.87 1.52
C GLU A 77 -8.54 2.94 1.04
N ARG A 78 -8.16 4.23 1.12
CA ARG A 78 -8.95 5.32 0.54
C ARG A 78 -8.99 5.22 -0.98
N PHE A 79 -7.87 4.89 -1.60
CA PHE A 79 -7.81 4.65 -3.04
C PHE A 79 -8.64 3.43 -3.44
N PHE A 80 -8.57 2.33 -2.68
CA PHE A 80 -9.41 1.15 -2.91
C PHE A 80 -10.91 1.44 -2.79
N GLY A 81 -11.32 2.26 -1.81
CA GLY A 81 -12.69 2.76 -1.73
C GLY A 81 -13.09 3.58 -2.94
N LEU A 82 -12.21 4.50 -3.38
CA LEU A 82 -12.45 5.37 -4.53
C LEU A 82 -12.65 4.60 -5.84
N ILE A 83 -11.74 3.68 -6.18
CA ILE A 83 -11.86 2.87 -7.40
C ILE A 83 -13.07 1.92 -7.33
N THR A 84 -13.38 1.40 -6.14
CA THR A 84 -14.55 0.54 -5.93
C THR A 84 -15.84 1.28 -6.26
N ASP A 85 -16.00 2.50 -5.72
CA ASP A 85 -17.20 3.31 -5.93
C ASP A 85 -17.33 3.85 -7.37
N LYS A 86 -16.22 4.33 -7.94
CA LYS A 86 -16.24 5.03 -9.24
C LYS A 86 -16.10 4.12 -10.45
N ALA A 87 -15.42 2.98 -10.34
CA ALA A 87 -15.09 2.13 -11.48
C ALA A 87 -15.68 0.73 -11.39
N ILE A 88 -15.59 0.08 -10.22
CA ILE A 88 -15.92 -1.34 -10.07
C ILE A 88 -17.43 -1.55 -9.90
N ARG A 89 -18.06 -0.90 -8.91
CA ARG A 89 -19.50 -1.08 -8.62
C ARG A 89 -20.43 -0.61 -9.75
N ARG A 90 -19.96 0.30 -10.60
CA ARG A 90 -20.71 0.85 -11.73
C ARG A 90 -20.48 0.09 -13.04
N GLY A 91 -19.60 -0.92 -13.04
CA GLY A 91 -19.27 -1.71 -14.21
C GLY A 91 -19.83 -3.13 -14.12
N SER A 92 -20.28 -3.66 -15.25
CA SER A 92 -20.52 -5.10 -15.42
C SER A 92 -19.37 -5.69 -16.24
N PHE A 93 -18.72 -6.72 -15.72
CA PHE A 93 -17.54 -7.33 -16.35
C PHE A 93 -17.83 -8.78 -16.73
N THR A 94 -17.57 -9.15 -17.97
CA THR A 94 -17.73 -10.52 -18.48
C THR A 94 -16.47 -11.36 -18.33
N SER A 95 -15.34 -10.74 -17.95
CA SER A 95 -14.08 -11.45 -17.70
C SER A 95 -13.16 -10.68 -16.74
N VAL A 96 -12.21 -11.40 -16.11
CA VAL A 96 -11.15 -10.79 -15.29
C VAL A 96 -10.30 -9.82 -16.11
N LYS A 97 -10.04 -10.13 -17.39
CA LYS A 97 -9.30 -9.24 -18.30
C LYS A 97 -9.97 -7.88 -18.43
N GLN A 98 -11.30 -7.85 -18.57
CA GLN A 98 -12.06 -6.61 -18.67
C GLN A 98 -12.00 -5.81 -17.35
N LEU A 99 -12.06 -6.49 -16.21
CA LEU A 99 -11.88 -5.86 -14.91
C LEU A 99 -10.50 -5.22 -14.77
N VAL A 100 -9.43 -5.93 -15.15
CA VAL A 100 -8.05 -5.39 -15.13
C VAL A 100 -7.94 -4.15 -16.03
N GLN A 101 -8.43 -4.23 -17.27
CA GLN A 101 -8.42 -3.08 -18.18
C GLN A 101 -9.18 -1.88 -17.62
N ARG A 102 -10.29 -2.11 -16.91
CA ARG A 102 -11.04 -1.04 -16.24
C ARG A 102 -10.23 -0.40 -15.12
N ILE A 103 -9.51 -1.21 -14.33
CA ILE A 103 -8.62 -0.73 -13.28
C ILE A 103 -7.47 0.10 -13.88
N ASP A 104 -6.81 -0.42 -14.91
CA ASP A 104 -5.69 0.26 -15.58
C ASP A 104 -6.13 1.61 -16.16
N HIS A 105 -7.28 1.64 -16.85
CA HIS A 105 -7.85 2.88 -17.36
C HIS A 105 -8.14 3.86 -16.23
N PHE A 106 -8.75 3.39 -15.14
CA PHE A 106 -9.06 4.26 -14.00
C PHE A 106 -7.81 4.86 -13.36
N VAL A 107 -6.76 4.06 -13.17
CA VAL A 107 -5.47 4.52 -12.63
C VAL A 107 -4.83 5.55 -13.56
N ALA A 108 -4.78 5.27 -14.86
CA ALA A 108 -4.24 6.21 -15.85
C ALA A 108 -4.99 7.54 -15.84
N ALA A 109 -6.33 7.50 -15.83
CA ALA A 109 -7.16 8.70 -15.75
C ALA A 109 -6.97 9.45 -14.43
N TYR A 110 -6.92 8.74 -13.29
CA TYR A 110 -6.67 9.34 -11.98
C TYR A 110 -5.32 10.08 -11.93
N ASN A 111 -4.27 9.48 -12.49
CA ASN A 111 -2.92 10.05 -12.47
C ASN A 111 -2.79 11.35 -13.28
N THR A 112 -3.66 11.62 -14.26
CA THR A 112 -3.62 12.89 -15.04
C THR A 112 -3.80 14.14 -14.18
N ASN A 113 -4.58 14.05 -13.10
CA ASN A 113 -4.89 15.16 -12.19
C ASN A 113 -4.83 14.71 -10.73
N CYS A 114 -3.95 13.75 -10.42
CA CYS A 114 -3.87 13.18 -9.10
C CYS A 114 -3.49 14.22 -8.04
N GLN A 115 -4.01 14.00 -6.84
CA GLN A 115 -3.74 14.83 -5.67
C GLN A 115 -3.43 13.90 -4.51
N PRO A 116 -2.45 14.22 -3.67
CA PRO A 116 -2.15 13.43 -2.49
C PRO A 116 -3.41 13.25 -1.63
N PHE A 117 -3.61 12.02 -1.14
CA PHE A 117 -4.60 11.80 -0.09
C PHE A 117 -4.17 12.59 1.15
N LYS A 118 -5.12 13.33 1.73
CA LYS A 118 -4.88 14.05 2.98
C LYS A 118 -4.93 13.07 4.13
N TRP A 119 -3.83 12.95 4.86
CA TRP A 119 -3.82 12.31 6.17
C TRP A 119 -4.70 13.10 7.11
N THR A 120 -5.73 12.45 7.65
CA THR A 120 -6.60 13.03 8.68
C THR A 120 -6.23 12.56 10.08
N ALA A 121 -5.38 11.52 10.19
CA ALA A 121 -4.85 11.05 11.45
C ALA A 121 -3.77 12.02 11.93
N THR A 122 -3.92 12.57 13.14
CA THR A 122 -2.84 13.32 13.81
C THR A 122 -1.85 12.36 14.45
N ALA A 123 -0.62 12.81 14.67
CA ALA A 123 0.39 12.04 15.42
C ALA A 123 -0.15 11.61 16.79
N ASP A 124 -0.86 12.49 17.49
CA ASP A 124 -1.48 12.21 18.78
C ASP A 124 -2.53 11.09 18.70
N SER A 125 -3.36 11.11 17.65
CA SER A 125 -4.36 10.05 17.44
C SER A 125 -3.72 8.68 17.17
N ILE A 126 -2.52 8.66 16.58
CA ILE A 126 -1.73 7.45 16.33
C ILE A 126 -1.15 6.95 17.66
N LEU A 127 -0.50 7.83 18.43
CA LEU A 127 0.12 7.51 19.71
C LEU A 127 -0.88 7.04 20.75
N GLU A 128 -2.04 7.69 20.86
CA GLU A 128 -3.09 7.28 21.78
C GLU A 128 -3.60 5.86 21.46
N LYS A 129 -3.75 5.55 20.18
CA LYS A 129 -4.21 4.22 19.75
C LYS A 129 -3.13 3.15 19.94
N LEU A 130 -1.85 3.50 19.73
CA LEU A 130 -0.72 2.65 20.09
C LEU A 130 -0.75 2.31 21.58
N HIS A 131 -0.92 3.31 22.45
CA HIS A 131 -1.07 3.06 23.89
C HIS A 131 -2.21 2.09 24.21
N ARG A 132 -3.39 2.26 23.57
CA ARG A 132 -4.53 1.35 23.75
C ARG A 132 -4.28 -0.07 23.24
N LEU A 133 -3.51 -0.24 22.16
CA LEU A 133 -3.16 -1.56 21.62
C LEU A 133 -2.11 -2.24 22.50
N CYS A 134 -1.06 -1.51 22.88
CA CYS A 134 -0.01 -2.02 23.77
C CYS A 134 -0.59 -2.45 25.12
N SER A 135 -1.48 -1.66 25.73
CA SER A 135 -2.10 -2.01 27.02
C SER A 135 -2.98 -3.26 26.96
N ARG A 136 -3.55 -3.58 25.79
CA ARG A 136 -4.36 -4.79 25.59
C ARG A 136 -3.52 -6.03 25.31
N ILE A 137 -2.35 -5.88 24.68
CA ILE A 137 -1.43 -6.99 24.39
C ILE A 137 -0.67 -7.41 25.65
N THR A 138 -0.36 -6.48 26.55
CA THR A 138 0.27 -6.79 27.85
C THR A 138 -0.67 -7.46 28.87
N GLY A 139 -1.97 -7.60 28.54
CA GLY A 139 -2.98 -8.22 29.41
C GLY A 139 -3.12 -9.74 29.27
N THR A 140 -2.45 -10.38 28.31
CA THR A 140 -2.33 -11.85 28.26
C THR A 140 -1.04 -12.28 28.94
N ALA A 141 -1.05 -12.23 30.27
CA ALA A 141 -0.09 -12.99 31.08
C ALA A 141 -0.55 -14.46 31.13
N HIS A 142 0.37 -15.37 30.88
CA HIS A 142 0.24 -16.79 31.24
C HIS A 142 0.17 -16.94 32.77
#